data_AF-A0A8H6LSZ2-F1
#
_entry.id   AF-A0A8H6LSZ2-F1
#
_cell.length_a   1.000
_cell.length_b   1.000
_cell.length_c   1.000
_cell.angle_alpha   90.00
_cell.angle_beta   90.00
_cell.angle_gamma   90.00
#
_symmetry.space_group_name_H-M   'P 1'
#
loop_
_entity.id
_entity.type
_entity.pdbx_description
1 polymer ?
#
loop_
_entity_poly.entity_id
_entity_poly.type
_entity_poly.pdbx_seq_one_letter_code
_entity_poly.pdbx_strand_id
1 'polypeptide(L)' 'IVLSESVWLLWVVRCKWVIDNEADPALYPMPPEIMNHWWKLINSKLNFDILATDTKHYDTKAIVAGLVEDT' A
#
# COMPACT_ATOMS: atom_id res chain seq x y z
N ILE A 1 0.20 -2.69 9.09
CA ILE A 1 0.82 -2.40 7.77
C ILE A 1 0.80 -3.64 6.88
N VAL A 2 1.64 -4.67 7.08
CA VAL A 2 1.74 -5.79 6.11
C VAL A 2 0.41 -6.52 5.84
N LEU A 3 -0.29 -6.97 6.89
CA LEU A 3 -1.57 -7.69 6.73
C LEU A 3 -2.66 -6.81 6.10
N SER A 4 -2.84 -5.60 6.61
CA SER A 4 -3.86 -4.66 6.13
C SER A 4 -3.65 -4.32 4.65
N GLU A 5 -2.41 -4.01 4.26
CA GLU A 5 -2.05 -3.71 2.88
C GLU A 5 -2.23 -4.93 1.97
N SER A 6 -1.92 -6.13 2.44
CA SER A 6 -2.08 -7.36 1.65
C SER A 6 -3.56 -7.70 1.41
N VAL A 7 -4.41 -7.52 2.43
CA VAL A 7 -5.86 -7.71 2.30
C VAL A 7 -6.48 -6.67 1.38
N TRP A 8 -6.07 -5.41 1.49
CA TRP A 8 -6.52 -4.36 0.59
C TRP A 8 -6.12 -4.65 -0.86
N LEU A 9 -4.86 -5.03 -1.09
CA LEU A 9 -4.39 -5.39 -2.43
C LEU A 9 -5.17 -6.56 -3.02
N LEU A 10 -5.44 -7.60 -2.22
CA LEU A 10 -6.27 -8.74 -2.65
C LEU A 10 -7.65 -8.26 -3.11
N TRP A 11 -8.28 -7.38 -2.33
CA TRP A 11 -9.59 -6.82 -2.64
C TRP A 11 -9.56 -5.99 -3.93
N VAL A 12 -8.58 -5.11 -4.10
CA VAL A 12 -8.42 -4.31 -5.33
C VAL A 12 -8.19 -5.18 -6.56
N VAL A 13 -7.30 -6.16 -6.45
CA VAL A 13 -7.01 -7.11 -7.55
C VAL A 13 -8.27 -7.87 -7.94
N ARG A 14 -9.08 -8.29 -6.97
CA ARG A 14 -10.38 -8.94 -7.23
C ARG A 14 -11.37 -8.01 -7.89
N CYS A 15 -11.52 -6.77 -7.41
CA CYS A 15 -12.42 -5.79 -8.01
C CYS A 15 -12.03 -5.48 -9.45
N LYS A 16 -10.73 -5.28 -9.73
CA LYS A 16 -10.24 -5.05 -11.09
C LYS A 16 -10.55 -6.23 -12.01
N TRP A 17 -10.34 -7.46 -11.54
CA TRP A 17 -10.66 -8.65 -12.34
C TRP A 17 -12.16 -8.82 -12.57
N VAL A 18 -13.00 -8.66 -11.54
CA VAL A 18 -14.45 -8.88 -11.67
C VAL A 18 -15.15 -7.74 -12.42
N ILE A 19 -14.81 -6.48 -12.13
CA ILE A 19 -15.54 -5.30 -12.59
C ILE A 19 -14.96 -4.81 -13.93
N ASP A 20 -13.65 -4.59 -13.99
CA ASP A 20 -13.04 -3.97 -15.18
C ASP A 20 -12.80 -4.98 -16.30
N ASN A 21 -12.48 -6.24 -15.93
CA ASN A 21 -12.19 -7.31 -16.88
C ASN A 21 -13.36 -8.31 -17.04
N GLU A 22 -14.53 -8.01 -16.48
CA GLU A 22 -15.75 -8.85 -16.57
C GLU A 22 -15.53 -10.33 -16.18
N ALA A 23 -14.61 -10.58 -15.24
CA ALA A 23 -14.19 -11.93 -14.83
C ALA A 23 -13.64 -12.80 -15.98
N ASP A 24 -13.06 -12.19 -17.02
CA ASP A 24 -12.39 -12.90 -18.10
C ASP A 24 -11.18 -13.70 -17.55
N PRO A 25 -11.16 -15.04 -17.69
CA PRO A 25 -10.03 -15.87 -17.26
C PRO A 25 -8.70 -15.52 -17.95
N ALA A 26 -8.74 -15.03 -19.19
CA ALA A 26 -7.54 -14.65 -19.93
C ALA A 26 -6.86 -13.39 -19.36
N LEU A 27 -7.63 -12.56 -18.65
CA LEU A 27 -7.17 -11.34 -17.99
C LEU A 27 -6.98 -11.54 -16.49
N TYR A 28 -6.93 -12.79 -16.02
CA TYR A 28 -6.65 -13.07 -14.63
C TYR A 28 -5.20 -12.65 -14.29
N PRO A 29 -5.00 -11.83 -13.24
CA PRO A 29 -3.70 -11.26 -12.92
C PRO A 29 -2.68 -12.35 -12.60
N MET A 30 -1.49 -12.23 -13.20
CA MET A 30 -0.44 -13.23 -13.01
C MET A 30 0.24 -13.05 -11.64
N PRO A 31 0.68 -14.13 -10.98
CA PRO A 31 1.42 -14.04 -9.72
C PRO A 31 2.58 -13.02 -9.69
N PRO A 32 3.45 -12.89 -10.73
CA PRO A 32 4.50 -11.87 -10.74
C PRO A 32 3.97 -10.43 -10.76
N GLU A 33 2.83 -10.18 -11.41
CA GLU A 33 2.22 -8.83 -11.45
C GLU A 33 1.70 -8.45 -10.07
N ILE A 34 1.02 -9.38 -9.40
CA ILE A 34 0.53 -9.20 -8.03
C ILE A 34 1.70 -8.94 -7.07
N MET A 35 2.78 -9.71 -7.22
CA MET A 35 3.99 -9.55 -6.40
C MET A 35 4.63 -8.17 -6.62
N ASN A 36 4.80 -7.73 -7.86
CA ASN A 36 5.36 -6.41 -8.17
C ASN A 36 4.49 -5.28 -7.64
N HIS A 37 3.16 -5.40 -7.71
CA HIS A 37 2.25 -4.44 -7.09
C HIS A 37 2.40 -4.42 -5.57
N TRP A 38 2.51 -5.59 -4.94
CA TRP A 38 2.71 -5.68 -3.50
C TRP A 38 4.01 -5.00 -3.06
N TRP A 39 5.13 -5.28 -3.74
CA TRP A 39 6.41 -4.61 -3.48
C TRP A 39 6.30 -3.09 -3.63
N LYS A 40 5.70 -2.62 -4.72
CA LYS A 40 5.51 -1.18 -4.96
C LYS A 40 4.70 -0.53 -3.84
N LEU A 41 3.63 -1.18 -3.42
CA LEU A 41 2.71 -0.68 -2.41
C LEU A 41 3.37 -0.60 -1.03
N ILE A 42 4.05 -1.66 -0.59
CA ILE A 42 4.78 -1.68 0.68
C ILE A 42 5.89 -0.63 0.69
N ASN A 43 6.69 -0.55 -0.38
CA ASN A 43 7.76 0.44 -0.48
C ASN A 43 7.22 1.87 -0.48
N SER A 44 6.10 2.12 -1.16
CA SER A 44 5.46 3.44 -1.15
C SER A 44 4.97 3.80 0.25
N LYS A 45 4.35 2.85 0.95
CA LYS A 45 3.85 3.07 2.31
C LYS A 45 4.98 3.38 3.29
N LEU A 46 6.06 2.58 3.26
CA LEU A 46 7.26 2.83 4.07
C LEU A 46 7.87 4.20 3.76
N ASN A 47 7.97 4.57 2.48
CA ASN A 47 8.51 5.87 2.10
C ASN A 47 7.64 7.03 2.62
N PHE A 48 6.31 6.89 2.55
CA PHE A 48 5.41 7.89 3.12
C PHE A 48 5.53 7.96 4.64
N ASP A 49 5.64 6.83 5.33
CA ASP A 49 5.80 6.82 6.78
C ASP A 49 7.15 7.47 7.19
N ILE A 50 8.23 7.25 6.43
CA ILE A 50 9.51 7.94 6.61
C ILE A 50 9.34 9.45 6.40
N LEU A 51 8.78 9.88 5.27
CA LEU A 51 8.58 11.31 4.98
C LEU A 51 7.69 11.99 6.01
N ALA A 52 6.68 11.28 6.52
CA ALA A 52 5.79 11.78 7.55
C ALA A 52 6.52 11.99 8.88
N THR A 53 7.64 11.32 9.15
CA THR A 53 8.44 11.53 10.38
C THR A 53 9.58 12.56 10.19
N ASP A 54 9.77 13.08 8.97
CA ASP A 54 10.80 14.06 8.67
C ASP A 54 10.41 15.46 9.14
N THR A 55 10.67 15.73 10.43
CA THR A 55 10.45 17.02 11.08
C THR A 55 11.33 18.13 10.52
N LYS A 56 12.45 17.81 9.85
CA LYS A 56 13.35 18.83 9.28
C LYS A 56 12.75 19.47 8.04
N HIS A 57 12.06 18.69 7.21
CA HIS A 57 11.47 19.19 5.97
C HIS A 57 9.98 19.52 6.09
N TYR A 58 9.25 18.82 6.98
CA TYR A 58 7.78 18.95 7.07
C TYR A 58 7.27 19.53 8.39
N ASP A 59 8.14 19.81 9.37
CA ASP A 59 7.88 20.52 10.64
C ASP A 59 6.46 20.28 11.20
N THR A 60 5.55 21.26 11.09
CA THR A 60 4.16 21.16 11.61
C THR A 60 3.28 20.06 11.00
N LYS A 61 3.66 19.49 9.86
CA LYS A 61 2.96 18.37 9.20
C LYS A 61 3.59 17.01 9.49
N ALA A 62 4.75 16.98 10.16
CA ALA A 62 5.41 15.75 10.54
C ALA A 62 4.74 15.12 11.77
N ILE A 63 4.73 13.79 11.82
CA ILE A 63 4.29 13.01 12.97
C ILE A 63 5.35 13.17 14.07
N VAL A 64 4.94 13.75 15.19
CA VAL A 64 5.81 13.96 16.35
C VAL A 64 6.12 12.62 17.01
N ALA A 65 7.39 12.36 17.32
CA ALA A 65 7.84 11.08 17.90
C ALA A 65 7.05 10.67 19.16
N GLY A 66 6.76 11.62 20.05
CA GLY A 66 5.99 11.35 21.27
C GLY A 66 4.58 10.81 21.00
N LEU A 67 3.95 11.17 19.86
CA LEU A 67 2.65 10.61 19.48
C LEU A 67 2.75 9.12 19.11
N VAL A 68 3.87 8.71 18.51
CA VAL A 68 4.11 7.31 18.12
C VAL A 68 4.44 6.44 19.33
N GLU A 69 5.18 6.98 20.30
CA GLU A 69 5.59 6.26 21.51
C GLU A 69 4.41 5.95 22.46
N ASP A 70 3.36 6.78 22.45
CA ASP A 70 2.16 6.60 23.27
C ASP A 70 1.14 5.60 22.69
N THR A 71 1.32 5.11 21.45
CA THR A 71 0.36 4.26 20.71
C THR A 71 0.83 2.81 20.61
#